data_AF-A0A917NTJ1-F1
#
_entry.id   AF-A0A917NTJ1-F1
#
_cell.length_a   1.000
_cell.length_b   1.000
_cell.length_c   1.000
_cell.angle_alpha   90.00
_cell.angle_beta   90.00
_cell.angle_gamma   90.00
#
_symmetry.space_group_name_H-M   'P 1'
#
loop_
_entity.id
_entity.type
_entity.pdbx_description
1 polymer ?
#
loop_
_entity_poly.entity_id
_entity_poly.type
_entity_poly.pdbx_seq_one_letter_code
_entity_poly.pdbx_strand_id
1 'polypeptide(L)'
;MITAAALAFSALPAASAGAASASDASGNTRKLGALPQIKATTRQGAGAVRLSPGHRQRLLDQAANAAPDTARSLKLGPHEKLIPKDVIKDADRTIHTRYERTYAGLPVIGGDLVVHQRPGARTVTYAAKQKVTLPTTTAKVPASTAKKSALSKATAKGTRKAGAHTAPRQVVWMMGDRPKLAWESVVTGVQQGGSPSERHVVTDAASGATLENAEQVESAQGNSLYSGQVTIGSARQDDGRVESGTATA
;
A
#
# COMPACT_ATOMS: atom_id res chain seq x y z
N MET A 1 50.79 2.69 49.77
CA MET A 1 51.30 3.96 49.23
C MET A 1 50.84 4.10 47.78
N ILE A 2 50.67 5.34 47.36
CA ILE A 2 49.93 5.87 46.21
C ILE A 2 50.46 5.38 44.86
N THR A 3 49.57 5.05 43.92
CA THR A 3 49.64 5.61 42.55
C THR A 3 48.32 5.47 41.79
N ALA A 4 47.72 6.63 41.46
CA ALA A 4 46.67 6.80 40.48
C ALA A 4 47.31 6.91 39.08
N ALA A 5 46.65 6.38 38.05
CA ALA A 5 47.02 6.63 36.65
C ALA A 5 45.75 6.81 35.81
N ALA A 6 45.77 7.87 35.02
CA ALA A 6 44.65 8.51 34.35
C ALA A 6 44.14 7.75 33.11
N LEU A 7 42.82 7.82 32.86
CA LEU A 7 42.20 7.43 31.60
C LEU A 7 42.11 8.65 30.67
N ALA A 8 42.91 8.63 29.60
CA ALA A 8 42.76 9.54 28.46
C ALA A 8 41.89 8.85 27.39
N PHE A 9 40.81 9.52 26.97
CA PHE A 9 40.05 9.15 25.78
C PHE A 9 40.79 9.63 24.53
N SER A 10 41.09 8.74 23.60
CA SER A 10 41.61 9.05 22.27
C SER A 10 40.67 8.45 21.22
N ALA A 11 39.98 9.32 20.49
CA ALA A 11 39.23 8.99 19.29
C ALA A 11 40.18 8.82 18.09
N LEU A 12 39.85 7.93 17.14
CA LEU A 12 40.35 7.86 15.75
C LEU A 12 39.43 6.89 14.95
N PRO A 13 39.42 6.93 13.60
CA PRO A 13 38.20 6.95 12.79
C PRO A 13 37.89 5.61 12.11
N ALA A 14 36.62 5.39 11.79
CA ALA A 14 36.15 4.25 11.01
C ALA A 14 36.63 4.34 9.56
N ALA A 15 37.48 3.39 9.17
CA ALA A 15 37.95 3.17 7.82
C ALA A 15 36.84 2.61 6.91
N SER A 16 36.85 3.07 5.66
CA SER A 16 36.04 2.62 4.53
C SER A 16 36.25 1.14 4.20
N ALA A 17 35.19 0.33 4.18
CA ALA A 17 35.17 -0.97 3.53
C ALA A 17 34.53 -0.84 2.15
N GLY A 18 35.35 -1.01 1.11
CA GLY A 18 34.95 -1.00 -0.29
C GLY A 18 34.03 -2.17 -0.63
N ALA A 19 32.97 -1.87 -1.37
CA ALA A 19 32.13 -2.88 -1.99
C ALA A 19 32.89 -3.50 -3.17
N ALA A 20 33.29 -4.77 -3.02
CA ALA A 20 33.76 -5.57 -4.14
C ALA A 20 32.56 -5.84 -5.07
N SER A 21 32.71 -5.42 -6.33
CA SER A 21 31.81 -5.77 -7.42
C SER A 21 32.16 -7.16 -7.93
N ALA A 22 31.16 -8.05 -7.96
CA ALA A 22 31.19 -9.25 -8.80
C ALA A 22 29.99 -9.18 -9.73
N SER A 23 30.27 -8.89 -10.99
CA SER A 23 29.37 -9.06 -12.12
C SER A 23 29.44 -10.50 -12.59
N ASP A 24 28.29 -11.15 -12.76
CA ASP A 24 28.11 -12.14 -13.83
C ASP A 24 26.63 -12.29 -14.20
N ALA A 25 26.43 -12.71 -15.45
CA ALA A 25 25.32 -12.38 -16.31
C ALA A 25 24.12 -13.33 -16.26
N SER A 26 23.01 -12.84 -16.83
CA SER A 26 21.84 -13.59 -17.34
C SER A 26 20.97 -14.31 -16.31
N GLY A 27 19.86 -13.67 -15.95
CA GLY A 27 18.80 -14.27 -15.15
C GLY A 27 17.79 -13.22 -14.75
N ASN A 28 16.84 -12.92 -15.64
CA ASN A 28 15.82 -11.89 -15.47
C ASN A 28 14.86 -12.24 -14.32
N THR A 29 15.31 -12.06 -13.08
CA THR A 29 14.47 -12.15 -11.88
C THR A 29 13.79 -10.80 -11.70
N ARG A 30 12.60 -10.65 -12.30
CA ARG A 30 11.73 -9.51 -12.01
C ARG A 30 11.31 -9.62 -10.54
N LYS A 31 12.06 -8.93 -9.67
CA LYS A 31 11.74 -8.68 -8.26
C LYS A 31 10.41 -7.92 -8.24
N LEU A 32 9.29 -8.64 -8.10
CA LEU A 32 7.97 -8.05 -7.83
C LEU A 32 8.02 -7.51 -6.39
N GLY A 33 8.60 -6.32 -6.24
CA GLY A 33 8.67 -5.58 -4.99
C GLY A 33 7.58 -4.50 -4.98
N ALA A 34 6.83 -4.45 -3.88
CA ALA A 34 5.83 -3.45 -3.51
C ALA A 34 4.71 -3.20 -4.55
N LEU A 35 3.50 -2.89 -4.06
CA LEU A 35 2.42 -2.39 -4.93
C LEU A 35 2.95 -1.22 -5.78
N PRO A 36 2.57 -1.08 -7.07
CA PRO A 36 2.85 0.12 -7.84
C PRO A 36 2.31 1.32 -7.06
N GLN A 37 3.24 2.09 -6.48
CA GLN A 37 2.90 3.25 -5.67
C GLN A 37 2.29 4.30 -6.59
N ILE A 38 1.11 4.81 -6.22
CA ILE A 38 0.50 5.97 -6.85
C ILE A 38 1.46 7.16 -6.65
N LYS A 39 2.28 7.47 -7.66
CA LYS A 39 3.20 8.62 -7.64
C LYS A 39 2.45 9.85 -8.17
N ALA A 40 2.26 10.84 -7.31
CA ALA A 40 1.73 12.15 -7.68
C ALA A 40 2.85 13.21 -7.62
N THR A 41 2.95 14.05 -8.65
CA THR A 41 3.93 15.16 -8.72
C THR A 41 3.52 16.30 -7.79
N THR A 42 4.46 16.80 -6.99
CA THR A 42 4.25 17.82 -5.96
C THR A 42 4.31 19.22 -6.57
N ARG A 43 3.52 20.15 -6.04
CA ARG A 43 3.55 21.58 -6.43
C ARG A 43 3.92 22.43 -5.21
N GLN A 44 4.67 23.50 -5.42
CA GLN A 44 4.95 24.47 -4.35
C GLN A 44 3.65 25.02 -3.74
N GLY A 45 3.56 25.04 -2.41
CA GLY A 45 2.36 25.45 -1.65
C GLY A 45 1.31 24.35 -1.42
N ALA A 46 1.49 23.14 -1.98
CA ALA A 46 0.58 22.00 -1.79
C ALA A 46 0.98 21.12 -0.58
N GLY A 47 1.29 21.75 0.55
CA GLY A 47 1.54 21.03 1.79
C GLY A 47 0.25 20.48 2.39
N ALA A 48 0.24 19.22 2.81
CA ALA A 48 -0.90 18.62 3.49
C ALA A 48 -1.18 19.33 4.82
N VAL A 49 -2.42 19.73 5.05
CA VAL A 49 -2.86 20.35 6.30
C VAL A 49 -3.41 19.30 7.24
N ARG A 50 -3.09 19.42 8.53
CA ARG A 50 -3.63 18.53 9.56
C ARG A 50 -5.14 18.74 9.72
N LEU A 51 -5.91 17.71 9.42
CA LEU A 51 -7.36 17.69 9.65
C LEU A 51 -7.68 17.16 11.05
N SER A 52 -8.70 17.72 11.70
CA SER A 52 -9.28 17.11 12.89
C SER A 52 -10.06 15.84 12.51
N PRO A 53 -10.20 14.84 13.41
CA PRO A 53 -10.93 13.62 13.12
C PRO A 53 -12.35 13.85 12.58
N GLY A 54 -13.10 14.77 13.19
CA GLY A 54 -14.47 15.10 12.75
C GLY A 54 -14.52 15.78 11.38
N HIS A 55 -13.51 16.58 11.01
CA HIS A 55 -13.43 17.16 9.67
C HIS A 55 -13.08 16.09 8.63
N ARG A 56 -12.12 15.21 8.94
CA ARG A 56 -11.76 14.09 8.07
C ARG A 56 -12.98 13.19 7.82
N GLN A 57 -13.76 12.87 8.84
CA GLN A 57 -14.96 12.05 8.70
C GLN A 57 -15.98 12.71 7.76
N ARG A 58 -16.30 14.01 7.95
CA ARG A 58 -17.22 14.71 7.05
C ARG A 58 -16.79 14.69 5.59
N LEU A 59 -15.49 14.82 5.33
CA LEU A 59 -14.95 14.74 3.96
C LEU A 59 -15.08 13.34 3.37
N LEU A 60 -14.91 12.28 4.19
CA LEU A 60 -15.14 10.90 3.76
C LEU A 60 -16.63 10.65 3.46
N ASP A 61 -17.55 11.17 4.29
CA ASP A 61 -18.99 11.03 4.06
C ASP A 61 -19.42 11.76 2.78
N GLN A 62 -18.89 12.96 2.54
CA GLN A 62 -19.08 13.70 1.29
C GLN A 62 -18.57 12.91 0.08
N ALA A 63 -17.37 12.33 0.19
CA ALA A 63 -16.81 11.49 -0.86
C ALA A 63 -17.66 10.23 -1.11
N ALA A 64 -18.21 9.62 -0.05
CA ALA A 64 -19.08 8.45 -0.17
C ALA A 64 -20.38 8.79 -0.91
N ASN A 65 -20.99 9.94 -0.58
CA ASN A 65 -22.19 10.43 -1.26
C ASN A 65 -21.92 10.77 -2.74
N ALA A 66 -20.74 11.33 -3.04
CA ALA A 66 -20.34 11.67 -4.41
C ALA A 66 -19.77 10.47 -5.21
N ALA A 67 -19.57 9.31 -4.60
CA ALA A 67 -18.92 8.16 -5.22
C ALA A 67 -19.62 7.65 -6.49
N PRO A 68 -20.98 7.58 -6.57
CA PRO A 68 -21.66 7.16 -7.80
C PRO A 68 -21.41 8.11 -8.99
N ASP A 69 -21.47 9.42 -8.77
CA ASP A 69 -21.18 10.43 -9.80
C ASP A 69 -19.71 10.42 -10.20
N THR A 70 -18.85 10.24 -9.21
CA THR A 70 -17.41 10.06 -9.41
C THR A 70 -17.16 8.86 -10.31
N ALA A 71 -17.77 7.70 -10.06
CA ALA A 71 -17.63 6.51 -10.89
C ALA A 71 -18.14 6.73 -12.33
N ARG A 72 -19.31 7.39 -12.50
CA ARG A 72 -19.87 7.76 -13.82
C ARG A 72 -18.93 8.66 -14.62
N SER A 73 -18.41 9.72 -13.99
CA SER A 73 -17.49 10.67 -14.63
C SER A 73 -16.18 10.02 -15.10
N LEU A 74 -15.73 8.97 -14.41
CA LEU A 74 -14.54 8.19 -14.78
C LEU A 74 -14.84 7.06 -15.77
N LYS A 75 -16.10 6.92 -16.20
CA LYS A 75 -16.55 5.89 -17.14
C LYS A 75 -16.20 4.47 -16.66
N LEU A 76 -16.29 4.25 -15.34
CA LEU A 76 -16.15 2.90 -14.76
C LEU A 76 -17.31 2.02 -15.21
N GLY A 77 -17.10 0.69 -15.18
CA GLY A 77 -18.13 -0.26 -15.55
C GLY A 77 -19.37 -0.19 -14.65
N PRO A 78 -20.55 -0.66 -15.13
CA PRO A 78 -21.81 -0.54 -14.41
C PRO A 78 -21.85 -1.34 -13.09
N HIS A 79 -20.99 -2.35 -12.94
CA HIS A 79 -20.85 -3.14 -11.72
C HIS A 79 -19.76 -2.60 -10.79
N GLU A 80 -19.04 -1.55 -11.20
CA GLU A 80 -17.96 -0.98 -10.41
C GLU A 80 -18.49 0.10 -9.46
N LYS A 81 -18.07 0.04 -8.20
CA LYS A 81 -18.34 1.10 -7.22
C LYS A 81 -17.07 1.55 -6.53
N LEU A 82 -17.07 2.78 -6.04
CA LEU A 82 -15.96 3.38 -5.30
C LEU A 82 -16.31 3.49 -3.82
N ILE A 83 -15.37 3.11 -2.96
CA ILE A 83 -15.49 3.22 -1.51
C ILE A 83 -14.35 4.11 -1.01
N PRO A 84 -14.62 5.32 -0.48
CA PRO A 84 -13.57 6.19 0.02
C PRO A 84 -12.94 5.57 1.27
N LYS A 85 -11.61 5.61 1.34
CA LYS A 85 -10.85 5.05 2.47
C LYS A 85 -10.05 6.10 3.21
N ASP A 86 -9.59 7.12 2.50
CA ASP A 86 -8.83 8.20 3.09
C ASP A 86 -9.04 9.50 2.33
N VAL A 87 -8.82 10.59 3.04
CA VAL A 87 -8.86 11.93 2.50
C VAL A 87 -7.77 12.80 3.11
N ILE A 88 -7.02 13.46 2.23
CA ILE A 88 -6.01 14.46 2.56
C ILE A 88 -6.45 15.78 1.96
N LYS A 89 -6.21 16.87 2.69
CA LYS A 89 -6.45 18.23 2.22
C LYS A 89 -5.15 19.01 2.23
N ASP A 90 -4.85 19.65 1.12
CA ASP A 90 -3.70 20.52 0.98
C ASP A 90 -4.05 21.98 1.33
N ALA A 91 -3.03 22.78 1.63
CA ALA A 91 -3.16 24.20 1.93
C ALA A 91 -3.76 24.99 0.75
N ASP A 92 -3.49 24.57 -0.49
CA ASP A 92 -4.08 25.13 -1.72
C ASP A 92 -5.56 24.71 -1.94
N ARG A 93 -6.16 24.03 -0.94
CA ARG A 93 -7.51 23.49 -0.93
C ARG A 93 -7.73 22.31 -1.88
N THR A 94 -6.67 21.70 -2.41
CA THR A 94 -6.79 20.41 -3.08
C THR A 94 -7.27 19.34 -2.10
N ILE A 95 -8.23 18.52 -2.51
CA ILE A 95 -8.68 17.34 -1.78
C ILE A 95 -8.21 16.09 -2.53
N HIS A 96 -7.48 15.24 -1.84
CA HIS A 96 -7.07 13.93 -2.33
C HIS A 96 -7.91 12.87 -1.66
N THR A 97 -8.73 12.15 -2.42
CA THR A 97 -9.54 11.06 -1.88
C THR A 97 -9.08 9.74 -2.47
N ARG A 98 -8.62 8.82 -1.60
CA ARG A 98 -8.31 7.45 -1.98
C ARG A 98 -9.59 6.63 -1.97
N TYR A 99 -9.85 5.94 -3.08
CA TYR A 99 -10.95 5.01 -3.23
C TYR A 99 -10.42 3.60 -3.46
N GLU A 100 -11.00 2.65 -2.76
CA GLU A 100 -11.01 1.25 -3.18
C GLU A 100 -12.12 1.03 -4.20
N ARG A 101 -11.90 0.11 -5.14
CA ARG A 101 -12.93 -0.33 -6.08
C ARG A 101 -13.59 -1.62 -5.60
N THR A 102 -14.86 -1.75 -5.93
CA THR A 102 -15.56 -3.02 -5.90
C THR A 102 -16.11 -3.34 -7.27
N TYR A 103 -16.33 -4.62 -7.57
CA TYR A 103 -17.00 -5.09 -8.78
C TYR A 103 -18.06 -6.12 -8.39
N ALA A 104 -19.32 -5.83 -8.69
CA ALA A 104 -20.47 -6.66 -8.29
C ALA A 104 -20.46 -7.02 -6.78
N GLY A 105 -20.03 -6.07 -5.95
CA GLY A 105 -19.89 -6.24 -4.50
C GLY A 105 -18.58 -6.90 -4.03
N LEU A 106 -17.75 -7.42 -4.94
CA LEU A 106 -16.46 -8.01 -4.60
C LEU A 106 -15.37 -6.94 -4.47
N PRO A 107 -14.50 -6.97 -3.44
CA PRO A 107 -13.33 -6.10 -3.36
C PRO A 107 -12.39 -6.32 -4.56
N VAL A 108 -11.76 -5.24 -5.03
CA VAL A 108 -10.84 -5.29 -6.18
C VAL A 108 -9.41 -4.99 -5.71
N ILE A 109 -8.56 -6.01 -5.67
CA ILE A 109 -7.14 -5.87 -5.32
C ILE A 109 -6.38 -5.32 -6.52
N GLY A 110 -5.65 -4.22 -6.31
CA GLY A 110 -4.90 -3.52 -7.37
C GLY A 110 -5.76 -2.61 -8.25
N GLY A 111 -7.02 -2.40 -7.88
CA GLY A 111 -7.93 -1.52 -8.61
C GLY A 111 -7.91 -0.06 -8.18
N ASP A 112 -7.38 0.24 -7.00
CA ASP A 112 -7.48 1.53 -6.31
C ASP A 112 -7.20 2.76 -7.17
N LEU A 113 -7.81 3.87 -6.78
CA LEU A 113 -7.56 5.17 -7.42
C LEU A 113 -7.55 6.30 -6.39
N VAL A 114 -6.89 7.38 -6.74
CA VAL A 114 -6.92 8.64 -5.99
C VAL A 114 -7.51 9.72 -6.89
N VAL A 115 -8.59 10.34 -6.44
CA VAL A 115 -9.13 11.55 -7.08
C VAL A 115 -8.48 12.77 -6.43
N HIS A 116 -7.91 13.64 -7.25
CA HIS A 116 -7.37 14.93 -6.83
C HIS A 116 -8.35 16.01 -7.29
N GLN A 117 -9.11 16.56 -6.36
CA GLN A 117 -10.10 17.61 -6.61
C GLN A 117 -9.52 18.96 -6.22
N ARG A 118 -9.41 19.85 -7.20
CA ARG A 118 -9.01 21.25 -7.03
C ARG A 118 -10.20 22.16 -7.31
N PRO A 119 -10.16 23.44 -6.88
CA PRO A 119 -11.08 24.43 -7.39
C PRO A 119 -11.02 24.47 -8.93
N GLY A 120 -12.14 24.15 -9.59
CA GLY A 120 -12.28 24.17 -11.06
C GLY A 120 -11.58 23.03 -11.84
N ALA A 121 -10.87 22.10 -11.19
CA ALA A 121 -10.16 21.03 -11.90
C ALA A 121 -10.16 19.70 -11.13
N ARG A 122 -10.15 18.59 -11.87
CA ARG A 122 -10.07 17.24 -11.31
C ARG A 122 -9.10 16.39 -12.12
N THR A 123 -8.20 15.69 -11.43
CA THR A 123 -7.35 14.65 -12.02
C THR A 123 -7.49 13.35 -11.22
N VAL A 124 -7.08 12.24 -11.83
CA VAL A 124 -7.15 10.92 -11.17
C VAL A 124 -5.86 10.15 -11.42
N THR A 125 -5.34 9.56 -10.36
CA THR A 125 -4.26 8.58 -10.44
C THR A 125 -4.83 7.19 -10.17
N TYR A 126 -4.52 6.23 -11.04
CA TYR A 126 -5.02 4.85 -10.96
C TYR A 126 -3.87 3.90 -10.62
N ALA A 127 -4.14 2.91 -9.77
CA ALA A 127 -3.27 1.74 -9.62
C ALA A 127 -3.28 0.90 -10.91
N ALA A 128 -4.48 0.69 -11.48
CA ALA A 128 -4.66 0.06 -12.78
C ALA A 128 -5.80 0.70 -13.58
N LYS A 129 -5.50 1.15 -14.81
CA LYS A 129 -6.48 1.81 -15.70
C LYS A 129 -7.40 0.85 -16.47
N GLN A 130 -7.11 -0.45 -16.43
CA GLN A 130 -7.92 -1.44 -17.12
C GLN A 130 -9.34 -1.51 -16.54
N LYS A 131 -10.34 -1.75 -17.40
CA LYS A 131 -11.73 -1.98 -16.98
C LYS A 131 -11.83 -3.33 -16.29
N VAL A 132 -12.69 -3.42 -15.27
CA VAL A 132 -13.00 -4.72 -14.66
C VAL A 132 -14.07 -5.42 -15.49
N THR A 133 -13.73 -6.56 -16.06
CA THR A 133 -14.69 -7.41 -16.77
C THR A 133 -14.39 -8.85 -16.42
N LEU A 134 -15.37 -9.54 -15.85
CA LEU A 134 -15.28 -10.94 -15.48
C LEU A 134 -16.37 -11.73 -16.21
N PRO A 135 -16.07 -12.93 -16.72
CA PRO A 135 -17.07 -13.80 -17.35
C PRO A 135 -18.09 -14.33 -16.33
N THR A 136 -17.69 -14.46 -15.07
CA THR A 136 -18.55 -14.90 -13.97
C THR A 136 -17.98 -14.41 -12.63
N THR A 137 -18.84 -14.26 -11.63
CA THR A 137 -18.49 -14.05 -10.22
C THR A 137 -18.67 -15.34 -9.40
N THR A 138 -18.81 -16.49 -10.04
CA THR A 138 -18.89 -17.80 -9.38
C THR A 138 -17.54 -18.48 -9.42
N ALA A 139 -16.97 -18.77 -8.24
CA ALA A 139 -15.74 -19.53 -8.12
C ALA A 139 -15.95 -21.00 -8.49
N LYS A 140 -15.07 -21.55 -9.33
CA LYS A 140 -15.02 -23.00 -9.64
C LYS A 140 -14.25 -23.76 -8.56
N VAL A 141 -13.20 -23.16 -8.04
CA VAL A 141 -12.41 -23.72 -6.93
C VAL A 141 -13.12 -23.39 -5.61
N PRO A 142 -13.46 -24.39 -4.78
CA PRO A 142 -14.07 -24.16 -3.49
C PRO A 142 -13.14 -23.37 -2.55
N ALA A 143 -13.72 -22.52 -1.70
CA ALA A 143 -12.96 -21.74 -0.71
C ALA A 143 -12.14 -22.65 0.24
N SER A 144 -12.63 -23.84 0.58
CA SER A 144 -11.89 -24.82 1.40
C SER A 144 -10.61 -25.31 0.72
N THR A 145 -10.64 -25.49 -0.60
CA THR A 145 -9.46 -25.86 -1.41
C THR A 145 -8.47 -24.69 -1.46
N ALA A 146 -8.94 -23.46 -1.67
CA ALA A 146 -8.11 -22.27 -1.62
C ALA A 146 -7.43 -22.10 -0.25
N LYS A 147 -8.17 -22.32 0.85
CA LYS A 147 -7.64 -22.27 2.23
C LYS A 147 -6.53 -23.29 2.47
N LYS A 148 -6.72 -24.54 2.04
CA LYS A 148 -5.69 -25.60 2.14
C LYS A 148 -4.45 -25.24 1.33
N SER A 149 -4.64 -24.74 0.11
CA SER A 149 -3.55 -24.26 -0.74
C SER A 149 -2.78 -23.13 -0.05
N ALA A 150 -3.49 -22.13 0.50
CA ALA A 150 -2.88 -21.00 1.19
C ALA A 150 -2.01 -21.43 2.38
N LEU A 151 -2.49 -22.35 3.23
CA LEU A 151 -1.70 -22.90 4.32
C LEU A 151 -0.41 -23.57 3.83
N SER A 152 -0.51 -24.43 2.81
CA SER A 152 0.66 -25.08 2.20
C SER A 152 1.65 -24.06 1.63
N LYS A 153 1.17 -23.05 0.91
CA LYS A 153 2.00 -21.97 0.36
C LYS A 153 2.59 -21.05 1.42
N ALA A 154 1.95 -20.92 2.58
CA ALA A 154 2.47 -20.18 3.71
C ALA A 154 3.63 -20.92 4.37
N THR A 155 3.43 -22.20 4.70
CA THR A 155 4.47 -23.05 5.28
C THR A 155 5.68 -23.19 4.37
N ALA A 156 5.48 -23.36 3.05
CA ALA A 156 6.55 -23.44 2.07
C ALA A 156 7.42 -22.16 1.99
N LYS A 157 6.92 -21.03 2.52
CA LYS A 157 7.63 -19.75 2.58
C LYS A 157 8.14 -19.43 3.99
N GLY A 158 8.09 -20.39 4.92
CA GLY A 158 8.68 -20.26 6.24
C GLY A 158 7.74 -19.78 7.34
N THR A 159 6.44 -19.64 7.08
CA THR A 159 5.45 -19.41 8.15
C THR A 159 5.31 -20.69 8.98
N ARG A 160 5.83 -20.66 10.21
CA ARG A 160 5.65 -21.72 11.21
C ARG A 160 4.35 -21.50 11.97
N LYS A 161 3.80 -22.59 12.53
CA LYS A 161 2.49 -22.57 13.23
C LYS A 161 1.39 -21.89 12.39
N ALA A 162 1.41 -22.15 11.08
CA ALA A 162 0.52 -21.50 10.12
C ALA A 162 -0.94 -21.83 10.42
N GLY A 163 -1.77 -20.80 10.54
CA GLY A 163 -3.20 -20.88 10.80
C GLY A 163 -3.98 -20.00 9.84
N ALA A 164 -5.11 -20.49 9.36
CA ALA A 164 -6.07 -19.72 8.58
C ALA A 164 -7.40 -19.76 9.33
N HIS A 165 -7.66 -18.75 10.16
CA HIS A 165 -8.80 -18.77 11.08
C HIS A 165 -10.10 -18.32 10.43
N THR A 166 -10.01 -17.51 9.38
CA THR A 166 -11.16 -17.05 8.59
C THR A 166 -11.32 -17.86 7.31
N ALA A 167 -12.52 -17.80 6.71
CA ALA A 167 -12.74 -18.33 5.37
C ALA A 167 -12.09 -17.38 4.33
N PRO A 168 -11.53 -17.91 3.24
CA PRO A 168 -11.05 -17.06 2.15
C PRO A 168 -12.16 -16.17 1.61
N ARG A 169 -11.83 -14.90 1.35
CA ARG A 169 -12.77 -13.95 0.75
C ARG A 169 -12.63 -13.97 -0.77
N GLN A 170 -13.75 -13.88 -1.48
CA GLN A 170 -13.74 -13.77 -2.93
C GLN A 170 -13.45 -12.32 -3.33
N VAL A 171 -12.51 -12.13 -4.25
CA VAL A 171 -12.02 -10.81 -4.70
C VAL A 171 -11.82 -10.80 -6.21
N VAL A 172 -11.68 -9.61 -6.76
CA VAL A 172 -11.15 -9.41 -8.11
C VAL A 172 -9.68 -9.04 -8.02
N TRP A 173 -8.84 -9.77 -8.74
CA TRP A 173 -7.40 -9.49 -8.84
C TRP A 173 -7.09 -8.70 -10.11
N MET A 174 -6.48 -7.52 -9.98
CA MET A 174 -6.13 -6.62 -11.09
C MET A 174 -4.63 -6.33 -11.23
N MET A 175 -3.75 -6.98 -10.46
CA MET A 175 -2.31 -6.73 -10.56
C MET A 175 -1.60 -7.53 -11.67
N GLY A 176 -2.35 -8.36 -12.42
CA GLY A 176 -1.85 -9.05 -13.60
C GLY A 176 -2.37 -8.44 -14.91
N ASP A 177 -2.12 -9.14 -16.02
CA ASP A 177 -2.45 -8.66 -17.37
C ASP A 177 -3.95 -8.47 -17.62
N ARG A 178 -4.80 -9.22 -16.91
CA ARG A 178 -6.27 -9.13 -16.98
C ARG A 178 -6.91 -9.32 -15.61
N PRO A 179 -8.08 -8.71 -15.35
CA PRO A 179 -8.84 -8.96 -14.13
C PRO A 179 -9.23 -10.44 -14.00
N LYS A 180 -9.08 -11.01 -12.81
CA LYS A 180 -9.42 -12.40 -12.51
C LYS A 180 -10.28 -12.49 -11.26
N LEU A 181 -11.20 -13.45 -11.23
CA LEU A 181 -11.84 -13.86 -9.99
C LEU A 181 -10.84 -14.65 -9.14
N ALA A 182 -10.72 -14.32 -7.87
CA ALA A 182 -9.73 -14.92 -6.98
C ALA A 182 -10.27 -15.13 -5.56
N TRP A 183 -9.60 -16.01 -4.83
CA TRP A 183 -9.71 -16.15 -3.38
C TRP A 183 -8.51 -15.51 -2.72
N GLU A 184 -8.75 -14.62 -1.76
CA GLU A 184 -7.73 -14.16 -0.84
C GLU A 184 -7.87 -14.87 0.49
N SER A 185 -6.77 -15.49 0.94
CA SER A 185 -6.66 -16.14 2.23
C SER A 185 -5.62 -15.42 3.08
N VAL A 186 -5.97 -15.13 4.32
CA VAL A 186 -5.02 -14.61 5.31
C VAL A 186 -4.53 -15.79 6.16
N VAL A 187 -3.22 -16.00 6.18
CA VAL A 187 -2.55 -17.04 6.97
C VAL A 187 -1.68 -16.38 8.00
N THR A 188 -2.00 -16.56 9.27
CA THR A 188 -1.19 -16.06 10.38
C THR A 188 -0.23 -17.13 10.87
N GLY A 189 0.82 -16.73 11.59
CA GLY A 189 1.78 -17.66 12.18
C GLY A 189 3.00 -16.93 12.73
N VAL A 190 4.16 -17.58 12.65
CA VAL A 190 5.43 -17.05 13.13
C VAL A 190 6.49 -17.22 12.03
N GLN A 191 7.24 -16.16 11.76
CA GLN A 191 8.35 -16.18 10.81
C GLN A 191 9.55 -16.96 11.36
N GLN A 192 10.56 -17.17 10.51
CA GLN A 192 11.73 -17.93 10.92
C GLN A 192 12.49 -17.29 12.10
N GLY A 193 12.57 -15.96 12.13
CA GLY A 193 13.22 -15.18 13.20
C GLY A 193 12.38 -14.98 14.47
N GLY A 194 11.19 -15.58 14.57
CA GLY A 194 10.32 -15.46 15.75
C GLY A 194 9.32 -14.32 15.71
N SER A 195 9.42 -13.39 14.75
CA SER A 195 8.44 -12.33 14.53
C SER A 195 7.06 -12.90 14.12
N PRO A 196 5.94 -12.25 14.49
CA PRO A 196 4.63 -12.58 13.95
C PRO A 196 4.62 -12.58 12.42
N SER A 197 3.83 -13.49 11.84
CA SER A 197 3.60 -13.58 10.40
C SER A 197 2.13 -13.43 10.10
N GLU A 198 1.81 -12.65 9.07
CA GLU A 198 0.50 -12.55 8.45
C GLU A 198 0.71 -12.54 6.95
N ARG A 199 0.27 -13.58 6.24
CA ARG A 199 0.50 -13.73 4.82
C ARG A 199 -0.81 -13.71 4.07
N HIS A 200 -0.87 -12.88 3.04
CA HIS A 200 -1.98 -12.85 2.12
C HIS A 200 -1.63 -13.72 0.91
N VAL A 201 -2.37 -14.81 0.76
CA VAL A 201 -2.26 -15.71 -0.38
C VAL A 201 -3.46 -15.50 -1.28
N VAL A 202 -3.22 -15.05 -2.51
CA VAL A 202 -4.26 -14.88 -3.52
C VAL A 202 -4.16 -16.03 -4.51
N THR A 203 -5.27 -16.73 -4.74
CA THR A 203 -5.36 -17.85 -5.67
C THR A 203 -6.48 -17.62 -6.69
N ASP A 204 -6.22 -17.95 -7.94
CA ASP A 204 -7.19 -17.86 -9.02
C ASP A 204 -8.39 -18.77 -8.72
N ALA A 205 -9.60 -18.22 -8.73
CA ALA A 205 -10.81 -18.94 -8.31
C ALA A 205 -11.34 -19.91 -9.38
N ALA A 206 -10.76 -19.92 -10.59
CA ALA A 206 -11.11 -20.85 -11.65
C ALA A 206 -10.15 -22.05 -11.72
N SER A 207 -8.86 -21.81 -11.53
CA SER A 207 -7.79 -22.80 -11.72
C SER A 207 -7.10 -23.23 -10.43
N GLY A 208 -7.16 -22.43 -9.37
CA GLY A 208 -6.44 -22.66 -8.12
C GLY A 208 -4.97 -22.22 -8.18
N ALA A 209 -4.51 -21.64 -9.29
CA ALA A 209 -3.15 -21.13 -9.43
C ALA A 209 -2.87 -20.01 -8.41
N THR A 210 -1.70 -20.02 -7.78
CA THR A 210 -1.30 -18.92 -6.89
C THR A 210 -0.98 -17.67 -7.73
N LEU A 211 -1.70 -16.59 -7.45
CA LEU A 211 -1.52 -15.28 -8.07
C LEU A 211 -0.57 -14.40 -7.25
N GLU A 212 -0.66 -14.51 -5.92
CA GLU A 212 0.15 -13.74 -4.98
C GLU A 212 0.38 -14.54 -3.71
N ASN A 213 1.52 -14.30 -3.07
CA ASN A 213 1.83 -14.90 -1.79
C ASN A 213 2.82 -14.00 -1.04
N ALA A 214 2.28 -13.00 -0.36
CA ALA A 214 3.06 -11.92 0.22
C ALA A 214 2.89 -11.86 1.73
N GLU A 215 3.98 -11.52 2.42
CA GLU A 215 3.94 -11.16 3.83
C GLU A 215 3.32 -9.77 3.97
N GLN A 216 2.43 -9.63 4.94
CA GLN A 216 2.01 -8.35 5.45
C GLN A 216 3.23 -7.66 6.05
N VAL A 217 3.66 -6.57 5.41
CA VAL A 217 4.70 -5.71 5.96
C VAL A 217 4.01 -4.52 6.58
N GLU A 218 3.92 -4.48 7.92
CA GLU A 218 3.57 -3.25 8.61
C GLU A 218 4.75 -2.30 8.60
N SER A 219 4.63 -1.16 7.92
CA SER A 219 5.62 -0.10 8.05
C SER A 219 5.48 0.57 9.42
N ALA A 220 6.49 1.30 9.89
CA ALA A 220 6.43 2.10 11.13
C ALA A 220 5.32 3.18 11.15
N GLN A 221 4.53 3.28 10.07
CA GLN A 221 3.39 4.15 9.88
C GLN A 221 2.05 3.38 9.85
N GLY A 222 2.05 2.07 10.16
CA GLY A 222 0.84 1.24 10.29
C GLY A 222 0.23 0.77 8.96
N ASN A 223 1.03 0.63 7.90
CA ASN A 223 0.54 0.33 6.56
C ASN A 223 0.51 -1.17 6.25
N SER A 224 -0.61 -1.67 5.72
CA SER A 224 -0.77 -3.06 5.26
C SER A 224 -0.49 -3.23 3.75
N LEU A 225 -0.16 -4.46 3.33
CA LEU A 225 0.03 -4.90 1.94
C LEU A 225 -1.07 -4.45 0.97
N TYR A 226 -2.31 -4.27 1.43
CA TYR A 226 -3.44 -3.81 0.59
C TYR A 226 -4.03 -2.46 1.01
N SER A 227 -3.64 -1.94 2.17
CA SER A 227 -4.15 -0.66 2.68
C SER A 227 -3.14 0.48 2.52
N GLY A 228 -2.07 0.27 1.74
CA GLY A 228 -0.85 1.07 1.72
C GLY A 228 -1.04 2.58 1.85
N GLN A 229 -0.12 3.24 2.56
CA GLN A 229 0.03 4.69 2.50
C GLN A 229 0.34 5.09 1.06
N VAL A 230 -0.53 5.89 0.47
CA VAL A 230 -0.14 6.65 -0.71
C VAL A 230 0.68 7.82 -0.21
N THR A 231 2.00 7.76 -0.41
CA THR A 231 2.84 8.95 -0.32
C THR A 231 2.48 9.86 -1.48
N ILE A 232 1.44 10.67 -1.29
CA ILE A 232 1.28 11.88 -2.09
C ILE A 232 2.46 12.74 -1.69
N GLY A 233 3.29 13.13 -2.67
CA GLY A 233 4.39 14.02 -2.38
C GLY A 233 3.82 15.38 -1.94
N SER A 234 3.68 15.55 -0.63
CA SER A 234 3.51 16.83 0.01
C SER A 234 4.75 16.97 0.87
N ALA A 235 5.79 17.59 0.31
CA ALA A 235 6.95 17.95 1.11
C ALA A 235 6.46 18.81 2.27
N ARG A 236 6.82 18.45 3.51
CA ARG A 236 6.76 19.40 4.61
C ARG A 236 7.65 20.57 4.17
N GLN A 237 7.06 21.74 3.99
CA GLN A 237 7.86 22.95 4.07
C GLN A 237 8.21 23.07 5.54
N ASP A 238 9.46 22.74 5.88
CA ASP A 238 10.05 23.25 7.11
C ASP A 238 9.97 24.77 7.01
N ASP A 239 9.15 25.37 7.84
CA ASP A 239 9.09 26.80 8.05
C ASP A 239 10.39 27.21 8.73
N GLY A 240 11.41 27.45 7.91
CA GLY A 240 12.66 28.07 8.30
C GLY A 240 12.39 29.44 8.91
N ARG A 241 12.13 29.48 10.22
CA ARG A 241 12.18 30.70 11.01
C ARG A 241 13.63 30.98 11.34
N VAL A 242 14.25 31.84 10.54
CA VAL A 242 15.37 32.66 11.00
C VAL A 242 15.04 34.11 10.69
N GLU A 243 14.27 34.73 11.60
CA GLU A 243 14.24 36.19 11.68
C GLU A 243 15.38 36.64 12.61
N SER A 244 16.45 37.06 11.94
CA SER A 244 17.30 38.24 12.18
C SER A 244 17.19 38.97 13.52
N GLY A 245 18.37 39.17 14.16
CA GLY A 245 18.61 40.22 15.15
C GLY A 245 20.09 40.61 15.17
N THR A 246 20.37 41.80 14.66
CA THR A 246 21.67 42.48 14.50
C THR A 246 22.47 42.64 15.80
N ALA A 247 23.80 42.52 15.71
CA ALA A 247 24.71 43.26 16.59
C ALA A 247 25.90 43.77 15.78
N THR A 248 25.97 45.10 15.72
CA THR A 248 26.99 45.94 15.11
C THR A 248 28.18 46.10 16.05
N ALA A 249 29.37 46.22 15.46
CA ALA A 249 30.68 46.61 16.03
C ALA A 249 31.41 45.58 16.91
#